data_AF-A0A7Y8UZM9-F1
#
_entry.id   AF-A0A7Y8UZM9-F1
#
_cell.length_a   1.000
_cell.length_b   1.000
_cell.length_c   1.000
_cell.angle_alpha   90.00
_cell.angle_beta   90.00
_cell.angle_gamma   90.00
#
_symmetry.space_group_name_H-M   'P 1'
#
loop_
_entity.id
_entity.type
_entity.pdbx_description
1 polymer ?
#
loop_
_entity_poly.entity_id
_entity_poly.type
_entity_poly.pdbx_seq_one_letter_code
_entity_poly.pdbx_strand_id
1 'polypeptide(L)'
;MELTLEAVALFALKLVHETDGGSPVLRDDPVMDGYEREVFGLLVRQGDLAAIQSKVAECVDQALEALGGADTVMGRELQRLALGVRQASTLDELNDPLNALKDYLKAIL
;
A
#
# COMPACT_ATOMS: atom_id res chain seq x y z
N MET A 1 -11.25 -2.86 -6.99
CA MET A 1 -10.02 -2.04 -6.80
C MET A 1 -9.78 -1.74 -5.32
N GLU A 2 -10.84 -1.39 -4.60
CA GLU A 2 -10.91 -1.09 -3.17
C GLU A 2 -10.27 -2.16 -2.28
N LEU A 3 -10.59 -3.44 -2.52
CA LEU A 3 -9.98 -4.57 -1.81
C LEU A 3 -8.46 -4.67 -2.07
N THR A 4 -8.01 -4.31 -3.27
CA THR A 4 -6.58 -4.29 -3.60
C THR A 4 -5.88 -3.15 -2.87
N LEU A 5 -6.51 -1.96 -2.80
CA LEU A 5 -5.99 -0.81 -2.05
C LEU A 5 -5.88 -1.10 -0.55
N GLU A 6 -6.94 -1.63 0.06
CA GLU A 6 -6.92 -2.07 1.46
C GLU A 6 -5.82 -3.13 1.69
N ALA A 7 -5.66 -4.09 0.78
CA ALA A 7 -4.62 -5.10 0.90
C ALA A 7 -3.20 -4.53 0.79
N VAL A 8 -2.96 -3.55 -0.11
CA VAL A 8 -1.68 -2.84 -0.21
C VAL A 8 -1.37 -2.16 1.13
N ALA A 9 -2.31 -1.41 1.68
CA ALA A 9 -2.13 -0.73 2.97
C ALA A 9 -1.87 -1.72 4.11
N LEU A 10 -2.69 -2.77 4.20
CA LEU A 10 -2.54 -3.81 5.22
C LEU A 10 -1.16 -4.46 5.15
N PHE A 11 -0.70 -4.85 3.97
CA PHE A 11 0.61 -5.51 3.83
C PHE A 11 1.77 -4.55 4.12
N ALA A 12 1.67 -3.29 3.70
CA ALA A 12 2.66 -2.28 4.04
C ALA A 12 2.76 -2.05 5.55
N LEU A 13 1.62 -1.90 6.24
CA LEU A 13 1.58 -1.68 7.68
C LEU A 13 2.00 -2.92 8.48
N LYS A 14 1.74 -4.13 7.97
CA LYS A 14 2.29 -5.35 8.58
C LYS A 14 3.81 -5.35 8.61
N LEU A 15 4.50 -4.90 7.55
CA LEU A 15 5.97 -4.82 7.55
C LEU A 15 6.50 -3.87 8.63
N VAL A 16 5.72 -2.85 9.01
CA VAL A 16 6.10 -1.87 10.03
C VAL A 16 5.85 -2.39 11.44
N HIS A 17 4.75 -3.10 11.65
CA HIS A 17 4.25 -3.42 12.99
C HIS A 17 4.38 -4.89 13.41
N GLU A 18 4.44 -5.83 12.47
CA GLU A 18 4.64 -7.26 12.75
C GLU A 18 6.13 -7.59 12.93
N THR A 19 6.74 -7.01 13.96
CA THR A 19 8.10 -7.37 14.38
C THR A 19 8.11 -8.73 15.10
N ASP A 20 9.28 -9.35 15.28
CA ASP A 20 9.42 -10.61 16.01
C ASP A 20 8.69 -10.63 17.36
N GLY A 21 7.71 -11.52 17.50
CA GLY A 21 6.88 -11.66 18.71
C GLY A 21 5.74 -10.65 18.84
N GLY A 22 5.56 -9.77 17.85
CA GLY A 22 4.44 -8.83 17.75
C GLY A 22 3.12 -9.51 17.41
N SER A 23 2.02 -8.86 17.79
CA SER A 23 0.68 -9.30 17.36
C SER A 23 0.45 -8.97 15.89
N PRO A 24 -0.28 -9.82 15.15
CA PRO A 24 -0.55 -9.56 13.76
C PRO A 24 -1.43 -8.32 13.60
N VAL A 25 -1.13 -7.48 12.61
CA VAL A 25 -2.02 -6.39 12.20
C VAL A 25 -3.24 -6.98 11.49
N LEU A 26 -4.41 -6.62 11.98
CA LEU A 26 -5.72 -6.99 11.46
C LEU A 26 -6.38 -5.80 10.75
N ARG A 27 -7.44 -6.09 9.98
CA ARG A 27 -8.14 -5.06 9.20
C ARG A 27 -8.89 -4.05 10.08
N ASP A 28 -9.24 -4.45 11.29
CA ASP A 28 -9.98 -3.67 12.28
C ASP A 28 -9.07 -3.02 13.33
N ASP A 29 -7.75 -3.16 13.18
CA ASP A 29 -6.81 -2.48 14.08
C ASP A 29 -6.81 -0.96 13.84
N PRO A 30 -6.61 -0.14 14.88
CA PRO A 30 -6.59 1.32 14.76
C PRO A 30 -5.56 1.86 13.76
N VAL A 31 -4.50 1.10 13.48
CA VAL A 31 -3.48 1.48 12.48
C VAL A 31 -4.01 1.44 11.04
N MET A 32 -5.06 0.67 10.79
CA MET A 32 -5.76 0.62 9.50
C MET A 32 -6.77 1.76 9.33
N ASP A 33 -7.00 2.58 10.35
CA ASP A 33 -7.91 3.73 10.24
C ASP A 33 -7.47 4.66 9.11
N GLY A 34 -8.40 4.99 8.22
CA GLY A 34 -8.10 5.74 7.00
C GLY A 34 -7.56 4.92 5.82
N TYR A 35 -7.36 3.61 5.98
CA TYR A 35 -6.95 2.68 4.90
C TYR A 35 -7.90 1.49 4.73
N GLU A 36 -9.05 1.52 5.39
CA GLU A 36 -10.10 0.52 5.26
C GLU A 36 -10.71 0.53 3.85
N ARG A 37 -11.26 -0.61 3.42
CA ARG A 37 -11.96 -0.74 2.14
C ARG A 37 -13.03 0.34 1.94
N GLU A 38 -13.76 0.71 2.99
CA GLU A 38 -14.83 1.70 2.94
C GLU A 38 -14.29 3.10 2.62
N VAL A 39 -13.13 3.46 3.19
CA VAL A 39 -12.44 4.73 2.91
C VAL A 39 -12.00 4.77 1.46
N PHE A 40 -11.31 3.72 0.97
CA PHE A 40 -10.92 3.64 -0.44
C PHE A 40 -12.13 3.59 -1.38
N GLY A 41 -13.21 2.92 -0.98
CA GLY A 41 -14.44 2.84 -1.75
C GLY A 41 -15.12 4.19 -1.96
N LEU A 42 -14.98 5.13 -1.01
CA LEU A 42 -15.45 6.50 -1.19
C LEU A 42 -14.61 7.23 -2.24
N LEU A 43 -13.28 7.15 -2.16
CA LEU A 43 -12.37 7.82 -3.09
C LEU A 43 -12.54 7.31 -4.53
N VAL A 44 -12.68 5.99 -4.70
CA VAL A 44 -12.93 5.37 -6.01
C VAL A 44 -14.25 5.87 -6.61
N ARG A 45 -15.32 5.94 -5.81
CA ARG A 45 -16.62 6.48 -6.26
C ARG A 45 -16.57 7.96 -6.62
N GLN A 46 -15.71 8.73 -5.96
CA GLN A 46 -15.50 10.15 -6.24
C GLN A 46 -14.58 10.40 -7.45
N GLY A 47 -13.88 9.38 -7.94
CA GLY A 47 -12.87 9.57 -8.97
C GLY A 47 -11.58 10.22 -8.44
N ASP A 48 -11.36 10.24 -7.13
CA ASP A 48 -10.25 10.97 -6.51
C ASP A 48 -8.95 10.17 -6.58
N LEU A 49 -8.38 10.14 -7.79
CA LEU A 49 -7.11 9.48 -8.10
C LEU A 49 -5.96 10.03 -7.25
N ALA A 50 -5.92 11.35 -7.04
CA ALA A 50 -4.84 12.01 -6.30
C ALA A 50 -4.83 11.58 -4.83
N ALA A 51 -6.00 11.54 -4.18
CA ALA A 51 -6.11 11.05 -2.80
C ALA A 51 -5.74 9.57 -2.68
N ILE A 52 -6.14 8.73 -3.64
CA ILE A 52 -5.75 7.31 -3.69
C ILE A 52 -4.23 7.18 -3.79
N GLN A 53 -3.61 7.90 -4.73
CA GLN A 53 -2.15 7.87 -4.93
C GLN A 53 -1.41 8.36 -3.68
N SER A 54 -1.90 9.40 -3.00
CA SER A 54 -1.33 9.90 -1.74
C SER A 54 -1.36 8.83 -0.65
N LYS A 55 -2.52 8.19 -0.44
CA LYS A 55 -2.66 7.14 0.58
C LYS A 55 -1.75 5.93 0.33
N VAL A 56 -1.61 5.53 -0.94
CA VAL A 56 -0.67 4.45 -1.29
C VAL A 56 0.77 4.89 -1.05
N ALA A 57 1.13 6.14 -1.39
CA ALA A 57 2.46 6.67 -1.13
C ALA A 57 2.81 6.69 0.36
N GLU A 58 1.88 7.11 1.22
CA GLU A 58 2.05 7.08 2.68
C GLU A 58 2.33 5.67 3.22
N CYS A 59 1.63 4.65 2.70
CA CYS A 59 1.88 3.26 3.06
C CYS A 59 3.26 2.78 2.56
N VAL A 60 3.61 3.14 1.33
CA VAL A 60 4.90 2.78 0.72
C VAL A 60 6.07 3.41 1.47
N ASP A 61 5.97 4.67 1.89
CA ASP A 61 7.03 5.36 2.61
C ASP A 61 7.29 4.69 3.97
N GLN A 62 6.23 4.32 4.70
CA GLN A 62 6.36 3.58 5.97
C GLN A 62 6.97 2.18 5.77
N ALA A 63 6.52 1.43 4.76
CA ALA A 63 7.10 0.13 4.43
C ALA A 63 8.57 0.25 3.99
N LEU A 64 8.92 1.31 3.28
CA LEU A 64 10.29 1.58 2.86
C LEU A 64 11.22 1.80 4.05
N GLU A 65 10.77 2.56 5.06
CA GLU A 65 11.50 2.72 6.32
C GLU A 65 11.71 1.38 7.03
N ALA A 66 10.67 0.53 7.11
CA ALA A 66 10.76 -0.79 7.70
C ALA A 66 11.75 -1.73 6.96
N LEU A 67 11.87 -1.57 5.64
CA LEU A 67 12.82 -2.33 4.80
C LEU A 67 14.25 -1.77 4.83
N GLY A 68 14.56 -0.80 5.69
CA GLY A 68 15.88 -0.18 5.77
C GLY A 68 16.17 0.84 4.66
N GLY A 69 15.13 1.35 4.00
CA GLY A 69 15.21 2.42 3.02
C GLY A 69 15.35 1.97 1.56
N ALA A 70 15.43 2.96 0.68
CA ALA A 70 15.50 2.79 -0.78
C ALA A 70 16.77 2.10 -1.28
N ASP A 71 17.83 2.04 -0.47
CA ASP A 71 19.11 1.47 -0.89
C ASP A 71 19.19 -0.05 -0.72
N THR A 72 18.18 -0.66 -0.10
CA THR A 72 18.08 -2.13 -0.05
C THR A 72 17.53 -2.68 -1.36
N VAL A 73 17.80 -3.97 -1.64
CA VAL A 73 17.23 -4.63 -2.83
C VAL A 73 15.71 -4.58 -2.80
N MET A 74 15.12 -4.80 -1.62
CA MET A 74 13.67 -4.79 -1.45
C MET A 74 13.09 -3.37 -1.55
N GLY A 75 13.74 -2.38 -0.93
CA GLY A 75 13.33 -0.99 -1.00
C GLY A 75 13.34 -0.41 -2.42
N ARG A 76 14.36 -0.73 -3.22
CA ARG A 76 14.41 -0.33 -4.64
C ARG A 76 13.24 -0.88 -5.45
N GLU A 77 12.93 -2.17 -5.26
CA GLU A 77 11.85 -2.81 -5.99
C GLU A 77 10.48 -2.27 -5.56
N LEU A 78 10.29 -2.03 -4.25
CA LEU A 78 9.10 -1.37 -3.72
C LEU A 78 8.89 0.01 -4.37
N GLN A 79 9.94 0.85 -4.45
CA GLN A 79 9.86 2.16 -5.09
C GLN A 79 9.55 2.05 -6.59
N ARG A 80 10.18 1.10 -7.30
CA ARG A 80 9.94 0.87 -8.73
C ARG A 80 8.47 0.51 -8.99
N LEU A 81 7.88 -0.33 -8.16
CA LEU A 81 6.47 -0.72 -8.27
C LEU A 81 5.53 0.44 -7.92
N ALA A 82 5.83 1.17 -6.84
CA ALA A 82 5.06 2.34 -6.42
C ALA A 82 5.06 3.47 -7.47
N LEU A 83 6.13 3.58 -8.28
CA LEU A 83 6.17 4.52 -9.40
C LEU A 83 5.06 4.25 -10.42
N GLY A 84 4.70 2.98 -10.67
CA GLY A 84 3.59 2.63 -11.56
C GLY A 84 2.24 3.15 -11.05
N VAL A 85 2.00 3.09 -9.74
CA VAL A 85 0.80 3.67 -9.12
C VAL A 85 0.78 5.19 -9.26
N ARG A 86 1.93 5.84 -9.05
CA ARG A 86 2.08 7.30 -9.17
C ARG A 86 1.92 7.83 -10.59
N GLN A 87 2.30 7.04 -11.59
CA GLN A 87 2.25 7.42 -13.00
C GLN A 87 0.88 7.15 -13.65
N ALA A 88 0.00 6.37 -13.01
CA ALA A 88 -1.36 6.19 -13.48
C ALA A 88 -2.07 7.55 -13.58
N SER A 89 -2.70 7.80 -14.73
CA SER A 89 -3.44 9.02 -15.04
C SER A 89 -4.96 8.83 -14.93
N THR A 90 -5.41 7.58 -14.76
CA THR A 90 -6.82 7.23 -14.55
C THR A 90 -6.94 6.15 -13.47
N LEU A 91 -8.16 5.97 -12.93
CA LEU A 91 -8.41 4.88 -11.99
C LEU A 91 -8.24 3.50 -12.63
N ASP A 92 -8.61 3.33 -13.89
CA ASP A 92 -8.50 2.04 -14.58
C ASP A 92 -7.05 1.59 -14.74
N GLU A 93 -6.14 2.54 -14.98
CA GLU A 93 -4.69 2.32 -15.04
C GLU A 93 -4.08 1.89 -13.70
N LEU A 94 -4.79 2.03 -12.57
CA LEU A 94 -4.30 1.58 -11.26
C LEU A 94 -4.34 0.08 -11.07
N ASN A 95 -5.18 -0.66 -11.80
CA ASN A 95 -5.44 -2.07 -11.50
C ASN A 95 -4.17 -2.93 -11.55
N ASP A 96 -3.39 -2.81 -12.62
CA ASP A 96 -2.14 -3.56 -12.80
C ASP A 96 -1.04 -3.16 -11.81
N PRO A 97 -0.68 -1.86 -11.65
CA PRO A 97 0.36 -1.47 -10.69
C PRO A 97 -0.03 -1.75 -9.24
N LEU A 98 -1.32 -1.62 -8.86
CA LEU A 98 -1.77 -1.99 -7.51
C LEU A 98 -1.66 -3.49 -7.26
N ASN A 99 -1.97 -4.33 -8.25
CA ASN A 99 -1.81 -5.78 -8.10
C ASN A 99 -0.34 -6.16 -7.94
N ALA A 100 0.54 -5.61 -8.78
CA ALA A 100 1.97 -5.87 -8.68
C ALA A 100 2.55 -5.42 -7.32
N LEU A 101 2.16 -4.23 -6.85
CA LEU A 101 2.56 -3.70 -5.54
C LEU A 101 2.05 -4.59 -4.39
N LYS A 102 0.78 -4.98 -4.43
CA LYS A 102 0.16 -5.87 -3.44
C LYS A 102 0.85 -7.24 -3.41
N ASP A 103 1.09 -7.83 -4.57
CA ASP A 103 1.72 -9.16 -4.67
C ASP A 103 3.16 -9.12 -4.16
N TYR A 104 3.89 -8.03 -4.44
CA TYR A 104 5.23 -7.82 -3.92
C TYR A 104 5.25 -7.66 -2.39
N LEU A 105 4.45 -6.75 -1.83
CA LEU A 105 4.36 -6.54 -0.38
C LEU A 105 3.98 -7.83 0.35
N LYS A 106 3.04 -8.61 -0.20
CA LYS A 106 2.66 -9.92 0.33
C LYS A 106 3.80 -10.94 0.32
N ALA A 107 4.69 -10.87 -0.67
CA ALA A 107 5.78 -11.84 -0.84
C ALA A 107 6.98 -11.58 0.07
N ILE A 108 7.13 -10.35 0.57
CA ILE A 108 8.23 -9.93 1.46
C ILE A 108 7.83 -9.82 2.93
N LEU A 109 6.53 -9.99 3.23
CA LEU A 109 6.01 -10.30 4.56
C LEU A 109 6.34 -11.74 4.95
#